data_AF-A0A818E5H0-F1
#
_entry.id   AF-A0A818E5H0-F1
#
_cell.length_a   1.000
_cell.length_b   1.000
_cell.length_c   1.000
_cell.angle_alpha   90.00
_cell.angle_beta   90.00
_cell.angle_gamma   90.00
#
_symmetry.space_group_name_H-M   'P 1'
#
loop_
_entity.id
_entity.type
_entity.pdbx_description
1 polymer ?
#
loop_
_entity_poly.entity_id
_entity_poly.type
_entity_poly.pdbx_seq_one_letter_code
_entity_poly.pdbx_strand_id
1 'polypeptide(L)'
;MNSESGVYCGPLKLLASEVFYKTNAAGTKCDLVTGEERRFADPEGKPANHVACTVEMTNLTTVYEVAIIDEIQMMRDPQRGWAWTRALLGLQAKEIHLCGEKSTVRLVEDLMVTTGDQVEIREYKRLTKLNYQDRALGNKHLLLLINL
;
A
#
# COMPACT_ATOMS: atom_id res chain seq x y z
N MET A 1 5.82 12.92 4.10
CA MET A 1 6.88 12.25 3.33
C MET A 1 8.10 13.14 3.43
N ASN A 2 9.15 12.74 4.15
CA ASN A 2 10.36 13.57 4.33
C ASN A 2 11.50 13.17 3.36
N SER A 3 11.20 12.36 2.35
CA SER A 3 12.13 11.98 1.27
C SER A 3 12.12 13.01 0.13
N GLU A 4 13.19 13.09 -0.65
CA GLU A 4 13.31 13.94 -1.83
C GLU A 4 12.37 13.50 -2.97
N SER A 5 12.08 12.20 -3.04
CA SER A 5 11.09 11.60 -3.96
C SER A 5 10.43 10.37 -3.35
N GLY A 6 9.22 10.05 -3.81
CA GLY A 6 8.59 8.81 -3.37
C GLY A 6 7.28 8.44 -4.07
N VAL A 7 6.91 7.17 -3.92
CA VAL A 7 5.65 6.64 -4.47
C VAL A 7 4.86 5.91 -3.40
N TYR A 8 3.57 6.20 -3.33
CA TYR A 8 2.61 5.40 -2.58
C TYR A 8 1.77 4.57 -3.56
N CYS A 9 1.71 3.26 -3.33
CA CYS A 9 0.97 2.28 -4.11
C CYS A 9 -0.18 1.71 -3.27
N GLY A 10 -1.39 2.22 -3.46
CA GLY A 10 -2.58 1.78 -2.72
C GLY A 10 -3.43 0.74 -3.46
N PRO A 11 -4.18 -0.13 -2.73
CA PRO A 11 -5.11 -1.10 -3.32
C PRO A 11 -6.35 -0.45 -3.95
N LEU A 12 -6.66 0.78 -3.55
CA LEU A 12 -7.93 1.45 -3.85
C LEU A 12 -7.69 2.89 -4.27
N LYS A 13 -8.52 3.36 -5.19
CA LYS A 13 -8.58 4.77 -5.59
C LYS A 13 -8.75 5.71 -4.39
N LEU A 14 -9.62 5.36 -3.45
CA LEU A 14 -9.89 6.18 -2.26
C LEU A 14 -8.62 6.40 -1.41
N LEU A 15 -7.79 5.36 -1.23
CA LEU A 15 -6.56 5.48 -0.47
C LEU A 15 -5.50 6.29 -1.22
N ALA A 16 -5.36 6.09 -2.53
CA ALA A 16 -4.49 6.92 -3.36
C ALA A 16 -4.89 8.41 -3.29
N SER A 17 -6.19 8.70 -3.39
CA SER A 17 -6.72 10.07 -3.22
C SER A 17 -6.47 10.62 -1.82
N GLU A 18 -6.68 9.81 -0.77
CA GLU A 18 -6.44 10.22 0.62
C GLU A 18 -4.97 10.61 0.84
N VAL A 19 -4.03 9.77 0.38
CA VAL A 19 -2.59 10.06 0.48
C VAL A 19 -2.21 11.29 -0.34
N PHE A 20 -2.76 11.44 -1.55
CA PHE A 20 -2.58 12.65 -2.36
C PHE A 20 -3.00 13.91 -1.60
N TYR A 21 -4.22 13.95 -1.05
CA TYR A 21 -4.72 15.14 -0.34
C TYR A 21 -3.94 15.40 0.96
N LYS A 22 -3.66 14.37 1.76
CA LYS A 22 -2.90 14.51 3.01
C LYS A 22 -1.48 15.00 2.76
N THR A 23 -0.81 14.47 1.74
CA THR A 23 0.59 14.83 1.42
C THR A 23 0.69 16.27 0.94
N ASN A 24 -0.20 16.70 0.05
CA ASN A 24 -0.26 18.09 -0.40
C ASN A 24 -0.67 19.05 0.73
N ALA A 25 -1.62 18.67 1.59
CA ALA A 25 -1.99 19.47 2.76
C ALA A 25 -0.85 19.62 3.77
N ALA A 26 0.07 18.65 3.83
CA ALA A 26 1.29 18.71 4.61
C ALA A 26 2.43 19.52 3.93
N GLY A 27 2.18 20.12 2.77
CA GLY A 27 3.15 20.98 2.05
C GLY A 27 4.10 20.24 1.11
N THR A 28 3.95 18.92 0.92
CA THR A 28 4.74 18.15 -0.04
C THR A 28 3.96 17.99 -1.35
N LYS A 29 4.46 18.55 -2.46
CA LYS A 29 3.82 18.38 -3.78
C LYS A 29 3.77 16.89 -4.12
N CYS A 30 2.57 16.37 -4.34
CA CYS A 30 2.34 14.97 -4.63
C CYS A 30 1.31 14.82 -5.74
N ASP A 31 1.64 14.12 -6.83
CA ASP A 31 0.72 13.86 -7.93
C ASP A 31 -0.22 12.69 -7.61
N LEU A 32 -1.37 12.61 -8.27
CA LEU A 32 -2.30 11.48 -8.20
C LEU A 32 -2.34 10.74 -9.53
N VAL A 33 -2.21 9.42 -9.50
CA VAL A 33 -2.36 8.56 -10.68
C VAL A 33 -3.23 7.34 -10.37
N THR A 34 -4.42 7.26 -10.97
CA THR A 34 -5.30 6.09 -10.90
C THR A 34 -5.60 5.61 -12.32
N GLY A 35 -6.34 4.50 -12.46
CA GLY A 35 -6.76 4.02 -13.78
C GLY A 35 -7.66 5.01 -14.53
N GLU A 36 -8.40 5.86 -13.81
CA GLU A 36 -9.39 6.79 -14.37
C GLU A 36 -8.92 8.25 -14.39
N GLU A 37 -7.95 8.62 -13.56
CA GLU A 37 -7.53 10.03 -13.45
C GLU A 37 -6.04 10.20 -13.21
N ARG A 38 -5.53 11.34 -13.70
CA ARG A 38 -4.20 11.85 -13.40
C ARG A 38 -4.31 13.31 -13.00
N ARG A 39 -3.75 13.68 -11.84
CA ARG A 39 -3.73 15.06 -11.36
C ARG A 39 -2.33 15.46 -10.93
N PHE A 40 -1.88 16.61 -11.42
CA PHE A 40 -0.62 17.20 -10.99
C PHE A 40 -0.85 18.09 -9.78
N ALA A 41 0.06 18.05 -8.81
CA ALA A 41 0.08 19.00 -7.70
C ALA A 41 0.42 20.42 -8.16
N ASP A 42 1.23 20.52 -9.22
CA ASP A 42 1.63 21.79 -9.81
C ASP A 42 0.57 22.30 -10.81
N PRO A 43 0.02 23.52 -10.64
CA PRO A 43 -0.93 24.11 -11.59
C PRO A 43 -0.39 24.26 -13.01
N GLU A 44 0.93 24.35 -13.17
CA GLU A 44 1.59 24.42 -14.49
C GLU A 44 1.78 23.03 -15.15
N GLY A 45 1.33 21.96 -14.49
CA GLY A 45 1.41 20.59 -15.01
C GLY A 45 2.80 19.95 -14.92
N LYS A 46 3.70 20.51 -14.11
CA LYS A 46 5.02 19.92 -13.84
C LYS A 46 4.87 18.70 -12.91
N PRO A 47 5.44 17.53 -13.28
CA PRO A 47 5.42 16.37 -12.40
C PRO A 47 6.07 16.64 -11.05
N ALA A 48 5.43 16.20 -9.97
CA ALA A 48 6.01 16.22 -8.65
C ALA A 48 6.98 15.05 -8.44
N ASN A 49 7.87 15.19 -7.45
CA ASN A 49 8.77 14.10 -7.04
C ASN A 49 8.06 13.02 -6.20
N HIS A 50 6.87 13.34 -5.67
CA HIS A 50 6.02 12.40 -4.95
C HIS A 50 4.79 12.06 -5.77
N VAL A 51 4.37 10.80 -5.73
CA VAL A 51 3.16 10.34 -6.41
C VAL A 51 2.37 9.37 -5.54
N ALA A 52 1.07 9.58 -5.42
CA ALA A 52 0.13 8.63 -4.87
C ALA A 52 -0.61 7.94 -6.03
N CYS A 53 -0.60 6.62 -6.05
CA CYS A 53 -1.21 5.86 -7.14
C CYS A 53 -1.92 4.61 -6.67
N THR A 54 -2.84 4.11 -7.50
CA THR A 54 -3.27 2.71 -7.38
C THR A 54 -2.12 1.80 -7.81
N VAL A 55 -1.92 0.67 -7.13
CA VAL A 55 -0.77 -0.22 -7.34
C VAL A 55 -0.59 -0.65 -8.81
N GLU A 56 -1.68 -0.80 -9.56
CA GLU A 56 -1.67 -1.12 -10.99
C GLU A 56 -0.98 -0.05 -11.84
N MET A 57 -1.03 1.21 -11.40
CA MET A 57 -0.52 2.38 -12.12
C MET A 57 0.91 2.76 -11.71
N THR A 58 1.55 1.93 -10.88
CA THR A 58 2.93 2.15 -10.42
C THR A 58 3.88 2.25 -11.60
N ASN A 59 4.66 3.34 -11.66
CA ASN A 59 5.71 3.53 -12.65
C ASN A 59 7.02 2.86 -12.18
N LEU A 60 7.49 1.87 -12.93
CA LEU A 60 8.70 1.09 -12.63
C LEU A 60 9.97 1.67 -13.26
N THR A 61 9.86 2.69 -14.11
CA THR A 61 11.01 3.31 -14.77
C THR A 61 11.55 4.53 -14.02
N THR A 62 10.78 5.06 -13.06
CA THR A 62 11.20 6.16 -12.21
C THR A 62 11.96 5.63 -11.00
N VAL A 63 13.08 6.28 -10.68
CA VAL A 63 13.85 6.02 -9.47
C VAL A 63 13.31 6.88 -8.32
N TYR A 64 12.99 6.24 -7.20
CA TYR A 64 12.49 6.88 -5.99
C TYR A 64 13.49 6.72 -4.85
N GLU A 65 13.45 7.64 -3.89
CA GLU A 65 14.13 7.43 -2.61
C GLU A 65 13.36 6.42 -1.76
N VAL A 66 12.05 6.62 -1.60
CA VAL A 66 11.18 5.75 -0.79
C VAL A 66 9.95 5.32 -1.58
N ALA A 67 9.61 4.03 -1.54
CA ALA A 67 8.33 3.52 -2.02
C ALA A 67 7.52 2.89 -0.89
N ILE A 68 6.20 3.02 -0.94
CA ILE A 68 5.26 2.40 0.00
C ILE A 68 4.30 1.53 -0.80
N ILE A 69 4.24 0.24 -0.48
CA ILE A 69 3.23 -0.68 -1.01
C ILE A 69 2.28 -1.06 0.11
N ASP A 70 1.02 -0.65 -0.04
CA ASP A 70 -0.02 -0.87 0.96
C ASP A 70 -0.77 -2.18 0.72
N GLU A 71 -1.31 -2.76 1.79
CA GLU A 71 -2.01 -4.05 1.81
C GLU A 71 -1.27 -5.18 1.06
N ILE A 72 0.02 -5.40 1.35
CA ILE A 72 0.89 -6.34 0.61
C ILE A 72 0.33 -7.77 0.53
N GLN A 73 -0.51 -8.20 1.48
CA GLN A 73 -1.19 -9.51 1.40
C GLN A 73 -2.05 -9.68 0.15
N MET A 74 -2.48 -8.59 -0.47
CA MET A 74 -3.22 -8.59 -1.73
C MET A 74 -2.41 -9.17 -2.89
N MET A 75 -1.09 -9.38 -2.75
CA MET A 75 -0.29 -10.14 -3.71
C MET A 75 -0.79 -11.58 -3.94
N ARG A 76 -1.55 -12.14 -2.98
CA ARG A 76 -2.18 -13.47 -3.10
C ARG A 76 -3.55 -13.42 -3.75
N ASP A 77 -4.06 -12.23 -4.07
CA ASP A 77 -5.33 -12.07 -4.77
C ASP A 77 -5.24 -12.71 -6.17
N PRO A 78 -6.14 -13.66 -6.52
CA PRO A 78 -6.06 -14.37 -7.79
C PRO A 78 -6.21 -13.50 -9.05
N GLN A 79 -6.82 -12.32 -8.92
CA GLN A 79 -7.15 -11.46 -10.05
C GLN A 79 -6.22 -10.25 -10.16
N ARG A 80 -5.88 -9.65 -9.01
CA ARG A 80 -5.14 -8.38 -8.93
C ARG A 80 -3.76 -8.54 -8.31
N GLY A 81 -3.44 -9.68 -7.71
CA GLY A 81 -2.18 -9.91 -6.98
C GLY A 81 -0.93 -9.69 -7.83
N TRP A 82 -1.03 -9.89 -9.15
CA TRP A 82 0.04 -9.57 -10.10
C TRP A 82 0.54 -8.13 -9.99
N ALA A 83 -0.31 -7.17 -9.63
CA ALA A 83 0.06 -5.77 -9.52
C ALA A 83 1.00 -5.51 -8.33
N TRP A 84 0.77 -6.19 -7.20
CA TRP A 84 1.66 -6.13 -6.03
C TRP A 84 2.98 -6.83 -6.30
N THR A 85 2.96 -8.01 -6.92
CA THR A 85 4.19 -8.70 -7.32
C THR A 85 5.02 -7.84 -8.28
N ARG A 86 4.36 -7.20 -9.25
CA ARG A 86 4.99 -6.25 -10.18
C ARG A 86 5.59 -5.04 -9.46
N ALA A 87 4.88 -4.46 -8.50
CA ALA A 87 5.38 -3.31 -7.74
C ALA A 87 6.56 -3.72 -6.85
N LEU A 88 6.44 -4.81 -6.09
CA LEU A 88 7.47 -5.31 -5.18
C LEU A 88 8.78 -5.62 -5.90
N LEU A 89 8.72 -6.32 -7.04
CA LEU A 89 9.92 -6.76 -7.77
C LEU A 89 10.44 -5.73 -8.78
N GLY A 90 9.62 -4.75 -9.16
CA GLY A 90 9.93 -3.82 -10.25
C GLY A 90 10.20 -2.38 -9.83
N LEU A 91 9.82 -1.98 -8.60
CA LEU A 91 10.05 -0.62 -8.14
C LEU A 91 11.53 -0.36 -7.94
N GLN A 92 12.01 0.71 -8.57
CA GLN A 92 13.36 1.22 -8.35
C GLN A 92 13.34 2.22 -7.19
N ALA A 93 13.45 1.73 -5.96
CA ALA A 93 13.52 2.58 -4.77
C ALA A 93 14.70 2.18 -3.87
N LYS A 94 15.30 3.15 -3.16
CA LYS A 94 16.36 2.84 -2.18
C LYS A 94 15.81 2.08 -0.97
N GLU A 95 14.56 2.40 -0.57
CA GLU A 95 13.85 1.73 0.51
C GLU A 95 12.39 1.46 0.08
N ILE A 96 11.92 0.22 0.26
CA ILE A 96 10.53 -0.17 -0.01
C ILE A 96 9.87 -0.55 1.32
N HIS A 97 8.87 0.23 1.74
CA HIS A 97 8.06 -0.04 2.91
C HIS A 97 6.83 -0.85 2.51
N LEU A 98 6.69 -2.02 3.10
CA LEU A 98 5.54 -2.90 2.88
C LEU A 98 4.62 -2.83 4.10
N CYS A 99 3.36 -2.45 3.88
CA CYS A 99 2.32 -2.44 4.91
C CYS A 99 1.35 -3.59 4.66
N GLY A 100 1.03 -4.37 5.69
CA GLY A 100 0.04 -5.44 5.57
C GLY A 100 0.03 -6.39 6.77
N GLU A 101 -0.64 -7.52 6.61
CA GLU A 101 -0.78 -8.51 7.68
C GLU A 101 0.42 -9.47 7.80
N LYS A 102 0.64 -9.98 9.03
CA LYS A 102 1.74 -10.88 9.38
C LYS A 102 1.79 -12.17 8.55
N SER A 103 0.65 -12.63 8.02
CA SER A 103 0.60 -13.87 7.23
C SER A 103 1.43 -13.77 5.94
N THR A 104 1.76 -12.56 5.47
CA THR A 104 2.51 -12.30 4.23
C THR A 104 4.01 -12.32 4.39
N VAL A 105 4.50 -12.20 5.63
CA VAL A 105 5.93 -12.04 5.92
C VAL A 105 6.76 -13.15 5.27
N ARG A 106 6.38 -14.42 5.48
CA ARG A 106 7.12 -15.56 4.93
C ARG A 106 7.21 -15.53 3.41
N LEU A 107 6.10 -15.18 2.73
CA LEU A 107 6.09 -15.10 1.26
C LEU A 107 7.00 -13.98 0.76
N VAL A 108 7.02 -12.84 1.45
CA VAL A 108 7.92 -11.73 1.10
C VAL A 108 9.37 -12.12 1.35
N GLU A 109 9.71 -12.71 2.50
CA GLU A 109 11.06 -13.18 2.79
C GLU A 109 11.55 -14.17 1.72
N ASP A 110 10.73 -15.17 1.36
CA ASP A 110 11.06 -16.17 0.34
C ASP A 110 11.34 -15.51 -1.03
N LEU A 111 10.61 -14.45 -1.40
CA LEU A 111 10.86 -13.70 -2.63
C LEU A 111 12.13 -12.85 -2.55
N MET A 112 12.35 -12.14 -1.45
CA MET A 112 13.50 -11.24 -1.29
C MET A 112 14.83 -12.01 -1.20
N VAL A 113 14.80 -13.27 -0.74
CA VAL A 113 15.97 -14.18 -0.83
C VAL A 113 16.40 -14.38 -2.28
N THR A 114 15.47 -14.40 -3.24
CA THR A 114 15.81 -14.58 -4.67
C THR A 114 16.42 -13.34 -5.31
N THR A 115 16.08 -12.15 -4.81
CA THR A 115 16.62 -10.88 -5.30
C THR A 115 17.90 -10.47 -4.58
N GLY A 116 18.17 -11.05 -3.40
CA GLY A 116 19.30 -10.70 -2.54
C GLY A 116 19.05 -9.45 -1.69
N ASP A 117 17.81 -9.00 -1.61
CA ASP A 117 17.42 -7.83 -0.82
C ASP A 117 17.33 -8.14 0.68
N GLN A 118 17.62 -7.13 1.51
CA GLN A 118 17.49 -7.24 2.96
C GLN A 118 16.06 -6.94 3.39
N VAL A 119 15.53 -7.75 4.31
CA VAL A 119 14.18 -7.57 4.88
C VAL A 119 14.29 -7.25 6.37
N GLU A 120 13.73 -6.11 6.77
CA GLU A 120 13.55 -5.74 8.18
C GLU A 120 12.07 -5.83 8.56
N ILE A 121 11.73 -6.68 9.53
CA ILE A 121 10.34 -6.85 10.00
C ILE A 121 10.08 -5.95 11.20
N ARG A 122 9.11 -5.04 11.06
CA ARG A 122 8.60 -4.22 12.18
C ARG A 122 7.17 -4.63 12.50
N GLU A 123 6.96 -5.17 13.71
CA GLU A 123 5.64 -5.59 14.17
C GLU A 123 4.90 -4.47 14.91
N TYR A 124 3.63 -4.27 14.57
CA TYR A 124 2.76 -3.28 15.19
C TYR A 124 1.56 -3.95 15.89
N LYS A 125 1.17 -3.44 17.06
CA LYS A 125 -0.03 -3.87 17.77
C LYS A 125 -1.19 -2.91 17.47
N ARG A 126 -2.43 -3.39 17.60
CA ARG A 126 -3.61 -2.53 17.49
C ARG A 126 -3.51 -1.39 18.49
N LEU A 127 -3.80 -0.17 18.03
CA LEU A 127 -3.78 1.03 18.87
C LEU A 127 -4.84 0.97 19.99
N THR A 128 -5.95 0.29 19.72
CA THR A 128 -7.06 0.10 20.66
C THR A 128 -7.42 -1.38 20.78
N LYS A 129 -7.89 -1.78 21.98
CA LYS A 129 -8.39 -3.13 22.21
C LYS A 129 -9.67 -3.35 21.40
N LEU A 130 -9.77 -4.50 20.73
CA LEU A 130 -11.01 -4.98 20.16
C LEU A 130 -11.71 -5.86 21.19
N ASN A 131 -12.89 -5.44 21.63
CA ASN A 131 -13.77 -6.24 22.47
C ASN A 131 -14.95 -6.70 21.61
N TYR A 132 -15.20 -8.01 21.56
CA TYR A 132 -16.43 -8.52 20.99
C TYR A 132 -17.56 -8.44 22.03
N GLN A 133 -18.80 -8.38 21.57
CA GLN A 133 -19.98 -8.44 22.45
C GLN A 133 -20.42 -9.89 22.61
N ASP A 134 -20.81 -10.28 23.81
CA ASP A 134 -21.33 -11.63 24.09
C ASP A 134 -22.77 -11.83 23.58
N ARG A 135 -23.39 -10.78 23.06
CA ARG A 135 -24.76 -10.81 22.55
C ARG A 135 -24.82 -10.14 21.18
N ALA A 136 -25.56 -10.75 20.26
CA ALA A 136 -25.89 -10.13 18.99
C ALA A 136 -26.80 -8.90 19.18
N LEU A 137 -26.80 -8.00 18.20
CA LEU A 137 -27.86 -6.98 18.07
C LEU A 137 -29.19 -7.75 17.88
N GLY A 138 -30.13 -7.66 18.83
CA GLY A 138 -31.25 -8.61 19.02
C GLY A 138 -32.09 -9.04 17.79
N ASN A 139 -32.86 -10.13 17.97
CA ASN A 139 -33.72 -10.83 16.99
C ASN A 139 -33.10 -11.11 15.62
N LYS A 140 -31.89 -11.69 15.61
CA LYS A 140 -31.43 -12.51 14.49
C LYS A 140 -30.87 -13.82 15.00
N HIS A 141 -31.46 -14.92 14.56
CA HIS A 141 -30.93 -16.26 14.77
C HIS A 141 -29.68 -16.39 13.88
N LEU A 142 -28.49 -16.13 14.44
CA LEU A 142 -27.22 -16.42 13.77
C LEU A 142 -26.72 -17.80 14.24
N LEU A 143 -26.71 -18.75 13.32
CA LEU A 143 -25.92 -19.98 13.43
C LEU A 143 -24.51 -19.65 12.93
N LEU A 144 -23.54 -19.66 13.84
CA LEU A 144 -22.12 -19.58 13.51
C LEU A 144 -21.58 -21.01 13.48
N LEU A 145 -21.37 -21.56 12.29
CA LEU A 145 -20.64 -22.82 12.11
C LEU A 145 -19.17 -22.48 11.92
N ILE A 146 -18.35 -22.77 12.93
CA ILE A 146 -16.88 -22.69 12.82
C ILE A 146 -16.36 -24.12 12.70
N ASN A 147 -15.68 -24.43 11.60
CA ASN A 147 -14.75 -25.56 11.54
C ASN A 147 -13.40 -25.10 12.13
N LEU A 148 -12.86 -25.91 13.03
CA LEU A 148 -11.52 -25.78 13.63
C LEU A 148 -10.41 -25.87 12.57
#